data_AF-T1B428-F1
#
_entry.id   AF-T1B428-F1
#
_cell.length_a   1.000
_cell.length_b   1.000
_cell.length_c   1.000
_cell.angle_alpha   90.00
_cell.angle_beta   90.00
_cell.angle_gamma   90.00
#
_symmetry.space_group_name_H-M   'P 1'
#
loop_
_entity.id
_entity.type
_entity.pdbx_description
1 polymer ?
#
loop_
_entity_poly.entity_id
_entity_poly.type
_entity_poly.pdbx_seq_one_letter_code
_entity_poly.pdbx_strand_id
1 'polypeptide(L)' 'WLNPLLRYESFKPEARGVRALLPNTDCFLPVHNLESLQRPALILGQSTRSRGESRPWN' A
#
# COMPACT_ATOMS: atom_id res chain seq x y z
N TRP A 1 0.17 4.05 0.85
CA TRP A 1 1.45 3.34 1.05
C TRP A 1 1.25 2.13 1.95
N LEU A 2 1.65 0.95 1.50
CA LEU A 2 1.66 -0.27 2.32
C LEU A 2 2.97 -0.30 3.12
N ASN A 3 2.89 -0.24 4.45
CA ASN A 3 4.07 -0.18 5.33
C ASN A 3 4.10 -1.32 6.36
N PRO A 4 5.03 -2.29 6.26
CA PRO A 4 5.14 -3.41 7.20
C PRO A 4 5.64 -2.98 8.59
N LEU A 5 6.19 -1.77 8.70
CA LEU A 5 6.76 -1.22 9.92
C LEU A 5 5.73 -0.49 10.79
N LEU A 6 4.49 -0.28 10.33
CA LEU A 6 3.44 0.39 11.12
C LEU A 6 3.01 -0.38 12.38
N ARG A 7 3.43 -1.64 12.54
CA ARG A 7 3.19 -2.39 13.79
C ARG A 7 4.08 -1.94 14.95
N TYR A 8 5.14 -1.20 14.65
CA TYR A 8 6.08 -0.71 15.66
C TYR A 8 5.69 0.70 16.06
N GLU A 9 5.35 0.90 17.33
CA GLU A 9 4.94 2.19 17.88
C GLU A 9 6.01 3.28 17.71
N SER A 10 7.29 2.90 17.61
CA SER A 10 8.41 3.82 17.42
C SER A 10 8.80 4.05 15.96
N PHE A 11 7.98 3.66 14.98
CA PHE A 11 8.30 3.88 13.57
C PHE A 11 8.42 5.37 13.24
N LYS A 12 9.56 5.77 12.66
CA LYS A 12 9.81 7.13 12.17
C LYS A 12 10.21 7.10 10.68
N PRO A 13 9.58 7.93 9.83
CA PRO A 13 9.93 8.01 8.41
C PRO A 13 11.19 8.88 8.19
N GLU A 14 12.36 8.35 8.57
CA GLU A 14 13.63 9.10 8.49
C GLU A 14 14.31 9.01 7.12
N ALA A 15 14.12 7.89 6.42
CA ALA A 15 14.68 7.69 5.10
C ALA A 15 14.13 8.73 4.09
N ARG A 16 15.02 9.35 3.32
CA ARG A 16 14.68 10.38 2.31
C ARG A 16 13.59 9.93 1.34
N GLY A 17 13.65 8.67 0.90
CA GLY A 17 12.64 8.10 0.00
C GLY A 17 11.25 8.03 0.63
N VAL A 18 11.17 7.62 1.90
CA VAL A 18 9.88 7.57 2.63
C VAL A 18 9.33 8.99 2.78
N ARG A 19 10.15 9.97 3.18
CA ARG A 19 9.74 11.38 3.30
C ARG A 19 9.20 11.96 2.00
N ALA A 20 9.81 11.63 0.86
CA ALA A 20 9.35 12.08 -0.44
C ALA A 20 7.98 11.50 -0.84
N LEU A 21 7.64 10.30 -0.36
CA LEU A 21 6.36 9.66 -0.63
C LEU A 21 5.22 10.18 0.26
N LEU A 22 5.52 10.69 1.47
CA LEU A 22 4.48 11.10 2.45
C LEU A 22 3.48 12.13 1.90
N PRO A 23 3.89 13.23 1.23
CA PRO A 23 2.95 14.24 0.74
C PRO A 23 1.99 13.72 -0.34
N ASN A 24 2.35 12.63 -1.01
CA ASN A 24 1.59 12.02 -2.10
C ASN A 24 0.87 10.74 -1.65
N THR A 25 0.79 10.48 -0.35
CA THR A 25 0.19 9.27 0.20
C THR A 25 -1.15 9.59 0.84
N ASP A 26 -2.24 9.08 0.25
CA ASP A 26 -3.58 9.28 0.80
C ASP A 26 -3.84 8.44 2.06
N CYS A 27 -3.36 7.19 2.05
CA CYS A 27 -3.61 6.23 3.12
C CYS A 27 -2.35 5.47 3.54
N PHE A 28 -2.16 5.30 4.85
CA PHE A 28 -1.12 4.47 5.45
C PHE A 28 -1.74 3.16 5.91
N LEU A 29 -1.37 2.06 5.26
CA LEU A 29 -1.97 0.75 5.54
C LEU A 29 -0.90 -0.22 6.07
N PRO A 30 -1.13 -0.91 7.19
CA PRO A 30 -0.21 -1.91 7.71
C PRO A 30 -0.18 -3.14 6.78
N VAL A 31 1.01 -3.70 6.57
CA VAL A 31 1.23 -4.94 5.78
C VAL A 31 2.20 -5.86 6.52
N HIS A 32 1.89 -6.17 7.77
CA HIS A 32 2.80 -6.98 8.60
C HIS A 32 2.46 -8.47 8.58
N ASN A 33 1.34 -8.87 7.98
CA ASN A 33 0.95 -10.26 7.77
C ASN A 33 0.01 -10.38 6.55
N LEU A 34 -0.27 -11.62 6.12
CA LEU A 34 -1.14 -11.88 4.96
C LEU A 34 -2.58 -11.43 5.19
N GLU A 35 -3.09 -11.51 6.41
CA GLU A 35 -4.45 -11.07 6.75
C GLU A 35 -4.65 -9.56 6.49
N SER A 36 -3.67 -8.74 6.89
CA SER A 36 -3.69 -7.29 6.65
C SER A 36 -3.67 -6.91 5.16
N LEU A 37 -3.21 -7.79 4.29
CA LEU A 37 -3.20 -7.62 2.83
C LEU A 37 -4.54 -7.94 2.16
N GLN A 38 -5.35 -8.82 2.75
CA GLN A 38 -6.57 -9.32 2.10
C GLN A 38 -7.60 -8.22 1.87
N ARG A 39 -7.80 -7.35 2.87
CA ARG A 39 -8.76 -6.23 2.80
C ARG A 39 -8.45 -5.25 1.66
N PRO A 40 -7.24 -4.67 1.56
CA PRO A 40 -6.88 -3.81 0.43
C PRO A 40 -6.94 -4.55 -0.90
N ALA A 41 -6.47 -5.80 -0.95
CA ALA A 41 -6.47 -6.60 -2.18
C ALA A 41 -7.89 -6.84 -2.73
N LEU A 42 -8.87 -7.09 -1.85
CA LEU A 42 -10.26 -7.27 -2.25
C LEU A 42 -10.84 -5.97 -2.87
N ILE A 43 -10.64 -4.84 -2.19
CA ILE A 43 -11.18 -3.54 -2.62
C ILE A 43 -10.53 -3.10 -3.94
N LEU A 44 -9.21 -3.16 -4.03
CA LEU A 44 -8.46 -2.76 -5.22
C LEU A 44 -8.69 -3.74 -6.38
N GLY A 45 -8.79 -5.04 -6.11
CA GLY A 45 -9.08 -6.06 -7.12
C GLY A 45 -10.48 -5.92 -7.75
N GLN A 46 -11.46 -5.44 -7.00
CA GLN A 46 -12.80 -5.14 -7.55
C GLN A 46 -12.78 -3.91 -8.47
N SER A 47 -11.97 -2.90 -8.13
CA SER A 47 -11.80 -1.69 -8.95
C SER A 47 -10.99 -1.91 -10.23
N THR A 48 -10.08 -2.90 -10.25
CA THR A 48 -9.33 -3.25 -11.47
C THR A 48 -10.17 -4.06 -12.47
N ARG A 49 -11.08 -4.92 -11.97
CA ARG A 49 -11.94 -5.76 -12.83
C ARG A 49 -13.03 -4.96 -13.56
N SER A 50 -13.39 -3.78 -13.04
CA SER A 50 -14.32 -2.83 -13.65
C SER A 50 -13.64 -1.87 -14.64
N ARG A 51 -12.31 -1.74 -14.59
CA ARG A 51 -11.48 -1.01 -15.56
C ARG A 51 -10.82 -2.02 -16.49
N GLY A 52 -11.62 -2.64 -17.35
CA GLY A 52 -11.13 -3.60 -18.32
C GLY A 52 -10.04 -2.99 -19.20
N GLU A 53 -8.79 -3.38 -18.96
CA GLU A 53 -7.74 -3.62 -19.97
C GLU A 53 -6.51 -4.12 -19.20
N SER A 54 -6.34 -5.45 -19.14
CA SER A 54 -5.08 -6.05 -18.71
C SER A 54 -4.05 -5.80 -19.81
N ARG A 55 -3.40 -4.61 -19.78
CA ARG A 55 -2.25 -4.38 -20.66
C ARG A 55 -1.15 -5.37 -20.28
N PRO A 56 -0.70 -6.25 -21.19
CA PRO A 56 0.41 -7.13 -20.90
C PRO A 56 1.64 -6.28 -20.60
N TRP A 57 2.34 -6.65 -19.53
CA TRP A 57 3.60 -6.03 -19.16
C TRP A 57 4.65 -6.52 -20.17
N ASN A 58 5.04 -5.65 -21.11
CA ASN A 58 6.16 -5.86 -22.03
C ASN A 58 7.44 -5.27 -21.42
#